data_AF-A0A954ECP3-F1
#
_entry.id   AF-A0A954ECP3-F1
#
_cell.length_a   1.000
_cell.length_b   1.000
_cell.length_c   1.000
_cell.angle_alpha   90.00
_cell.angle_beta   90.00
_cell.angle_gamma   90.00
#
_symmetry.space_group_name_H-M   'P 1'
#
loop_
_entity.id
_entity.type
_entity.pdbx_description
1 polymer ?
#
loop_
_entity_poly.entity_id
_entity_poly.type
_entity_poly.pdbx_seq_one_letter_code
_entity_poly.pdbx_strand_id
1 'polypeptide(L)'
;DGGSYSLCFYSTDGDWYEFFIPIKFDGDVATGYETPRLYFHSFNDCNVVRTFTWEEAQQFVAPLSFDNARFHELVHIVQTRGHFPPGAINS
;
A
#
# COMPACT_ATOMS: atom_id res chain seq x y z
N ASP A 1 -3.24 -15.21 0.90
CA ASP A 1 -2.01 -14.69 0.24
C ASP A 1 -1.54 -13.39 0.88
N GLY A 2 -1.15 -13.40 2.16
CA GLY A 2 -0.71 -12.21 2.90
C GLY A 2 0.60 -11.64 2.36
N GLY A 3 0.56 -11.05 1.16
CA GLY A 3 1.63 -10.34 0.50
C GLY A 3 1.44 -8.82 0.62
N SER A 4 2.52 -8.09 0.38
CA SER A 4 2.48 -6.63 0.32
C SER A 4 1.67 -6.15 -0.88
N TYR A 5 1.11 -4.95 -0.77
CA TYR A 5 0.37 -4.31 -1.86
C TYR A 5 1.15 -3.14 -2.41
N SER A 6 1.16 -2.99 -3.74
CA SER A 6 1.77 -1.84 -4.39
C SER A 6 0.95 -1.33 -5.56
N LEU A 7 1.08 -0.02 -5.78
CA LEU A 7 0.62 0.68 -6.97
C LEU A 7 1.82 1.35 -7.62
N CYS A 8 2.14 0.92 -8.83
CA CYS A 8 3.23 1.45 -9.64
C CYS A 8 2.68 2.41 -10.69
N PHE A 9 3.24 3.61 -10.81
CA PHE A 9 2.73 4.62 -11.73
C PHE A 9 3.82 5.58 -12.22
N TYR A 10 3.60 6.17 -13.39
CA TYR A 10 4.36 7.33 -13.85
C TYR A 10 3.71 8.61 -13.33
N SER A 11 4.50 9.48 -12.74
CA SER A 11 4.07 10.80 -12.28
C SER A 11 4.18 11.80 -13.44
N THR A 12 3.61 12.99 -13.26
CA THR A 12 3.62 14.07 -14.26
C THR A 12 5.01 14.68 -14.48
N ASP A 13 5.95 14.43 -13.57
CA ASP A 13 7.37 14.75 -13.74
C ASP A 13 8.07 13.81 -14.74
N GLY A 14 7.40 12.75 -15.20
CA GLY A 14 7.93 11.75 -16.11
C GLY A 14 8.66 10.61 -15.42
N ASP A 15 8.79 10.65 -14.10
CA ASP A 15 9.46 9.61 -13.32
C ASP A 15 8.49 8.52 -12.86
N TRP A 16 9.05 7.35 -12.58
CA TRP A 16 8.32 6.19 -12.11
C TRP A 16 8.38 6.08 -10.58
N TYR A 17 7.25 5.78 -9.96
CA TYR A 17 7.11 5.67 -8.52
C TYR A 17 6.31 4.43 -8.12
N GLU A 18 6.60 3.94 -6.91
CA GLU A 18 5.87 2.84 -6.28
C GLU A 18 5.25 3.31 -4.95
N PHE A 19 3.93 3.29 -4.87
CA PHE A 19 3.19 3.41 -3.62
C PHE A 19 3.06 2.02 -3.01
N PHE A 20 3.78 1.75 -1.92
CA PHE A 20 3.92 0.43 -1.31
C PHE A 20 3.33 0.39 0.10
N ILE A 21 2.59 -0.67 0.41
CA ILE A 21 2.00 -0.95 1.72
C ILE A 21 2.71 -2.16 2.35
N PRO A 22 3.59 -1.95 3.33
CA PRO A 22 4.27 -3.03 4.02
C PRO A 22 3.30 -3.84 4.89
N ILE A 23 3.56 -5.14 5.04
CA ILE A 23 2.89 -5.95 6.05
C ILE A 23 3.51 -5.65 7.42
N LYS A 24 2.65 -5.56 8.43
CA LYS A 24 3.06 -5.49 9.83
C LYS A 24 3.15 -6.91 10.40
N PHE A 25 4.30 -7.23 11.00
CA PHE A 25 4.56 -8.52 11.64
C PHE A 25 4.72 -8.37 13.15
N ASP A 26 4.24 -9.36 13.89
CA ASP A 26 4.58 -9.63 15.29
C ASP A 26 5.22 -11.02 15.36
N GLY A 27 6.55 -11.06 15.42
CA GLY A 27 7.32 -12.26 15.13
C GLY A 27 7.07 -12.75 13.69
N ASP A 28 6.70 -14.03 13.55
CA ASP A 28 6.38 -14.65 12.26
C ASP A 28 4.91 -14.48 11.85
N VAL A 29 4.11 -13.76 12.65
CA VAL A 29 2.67 -13.60 12.43
C VAL A 29 2.39 -12.25 11.79
N ALA A 30 1.77 -12.25 10.61
CA ALA A 30 1.24 -11.03 10.00
C ALA A 30 0.03 -10.54 10.82
N THR A 31 0.10 -9.31 11.31
CA THR A 31 -0.94 -8.71 12.18
C THR A 31 -1.72 -7.57 11.51
N GLY A 32 -1.26 -7.11 10.35
CA GLY A 32 -1.95 -6.10 9.54
C GLY A 32 -0.99 -5.49 8.53
N TYR A 33 -1.18 -4.20 8.27
CA TYR A 33 -0.30 -3.42 7.40
C TYR A 33 0.27 -2.19 8.12
N GLU A 34 1.46 -1.78 7.71
CA GLU A 34 2.04 -0.51 8.10
C GLU A 34 1.53 0.63 7.21
N THR A 35 1.79 1.87 7.62
CA THR A 35 1.46 3.01 6.78
C THR A 35 2.23 2.97 5.45
N PRO A 36 1.61 3.42 4.34
CA PRO A 36 2.23 3.34 3.04
C PRO A 36 3.46 4.23 2.90
N ARG A 37 4.32 3.88 1.94
CA ARG A 37 5.51 4.64 1.57
C ARG A 37 5.52 4.82 0.06
N LEU A 38 5.95 6.00 -0.40
CA LEU A 38 6.23 6.26 -1.81
C LEU A 38 7.73 6.10 -2.04
N TYR A 39 8.08 5.28 -3.02
CA TYR A 39 9.46 5.09 -3.47
C TYR A 39 9.66 5.77 -4.83
N PHE A 40 10.81 6.42 -5.00
CA PHE A 40 11.31 6.75 -6.32
C PHE A 40 11.82 5.46 -6.95
N HIS A 41 11.30 5.14 -8.12
CA HIS A 41 11.33 3.82 -8.69
C HIS A 41 10.63 2.78 -7.78
N SER A 42 11.36 1.80 -7.24
CA SER A 42 10.80 0.65 -6.52
C SER A 42 11.18 0.62 -5.04
N PHE A 43 10.37 -0.07 -4.24
CA PHE A 43 10.74 -0.57 -2.92
C PHE A 43 12.13 -1.20 -2.88
N ASN A 44 12.51 -1.95 -3.93
CA ASN A 44 13.81 -2.64 -4.01
C ASN A 44 15.01 -1.68 -4.07
N ASP A 45 14.79 -0.45 -4.53
CA ASP A 45 15.83 0.58 -4.62
C ASP A 45 16.00 1.34 -3.29
N CYS A 46 15.13 1.08 -2.31
CA CYS A 46 15.14 1.67 -0.97
C CYS A 46 15.09 3.21 -0.95
N ASN A 47 14.70 3.85 -2.06
CA ASN A 47 14.66 5.31 -2.19
C ASN A 47 13.29 5.86 -1.80
N VAL A 48 13.01 5.91 -0.49
CA VAL A 48 11.76 6.47 0.05
C VAL A 48 11.74 7.98 -0.17
N VAL A 49 10.77 8.46 -0.95
CA VAL A 49 10.53 9.90 -1.14
C VAL A 49 9.49 10.45 -0.17
N ARG A 50 8.57 9.60 0.32
CA ARG A 50 7.55 9.99 1.29
C ARG A 50 7.07 8.81 2.13
N THR A 51 6.85 9.05 3.42
CA THR A 51 6.06 8.17 4.29
C THR A 51 4.72 8.84 4.54
N PHE A 52 3.62 8.11 4.36
CA PHE A 52 2.27 8.64 4.57
C PHE A 52 1.78 8.39 5.99
N THR A 53 0.89 9.24 6.48
CA THR A 53 -0.12 8.83 7.48
C THR A 53 -1.26 8.09 6.78
N TRP A 54 -2.13 7.41 7.54
CA TRP A 54 -3.32 6.79 6.94
C TRP A 54 -4.26 7.80 6.30
N GLU A 55 -4.45 8.96 6.95
CA GLU A 55 -5.26 10.05 6.41
C GLU A 55 -4.70 10.56 5.07
N GLU A 56 -3.39 10.75 4.96
CA GLU A 56 -2.76 11.19 3.71
C GLU A 56 -2.86 10.11 2.62
N ALA A 57 -2.69 8.84 2.98
CA ALA A 57 -2.85 7.73 2.05
C ALA A 57 -4.28 7.64 1.51
N GLN A 58 -5.30 7.85 2.35
CA GLN A 58 -6.70 7.89 1.93
C GLN A 58 -6.96 9.01 0.92
N GLN A 59 -6.42 10.20 1.15
CA GLN A 59 -6.50 11.31 0.21
C GLN A 59 -5.77 11.02 -1.09
N PHE A 60 -4.62 10.34 -1.02
CA PHE A 60 -3.82 9.97 -2.18
C PHE A 60 -4.55 9.00 -3.11
N VAL A 61 -5.21 7.97 -2.56
CA VAL A 61 -5.91 6.96 -3.38
C VAL A 61 -7.33 7.36 -3.78
N ALA A 62 -7.96 8.31 -3.09
CA ALA A 62 -9.33 8.73 -3.35
C ALA A 62 -9.66 9.12 -4.82
N PRO A 63 -8.79 9.85 -5.55
CA PRO A 63 -9.09 10.21 -6.94
C PRO A 63 -8.80 9.08 -7.95
N LEU A 64 -8.21 7.96 -7.51
CA LEU A 64 -7.78 6.88 -8.39
C LEU A 64 -8.90 5.85 -8.59
N SER A 65 -9.06 5.36 -9.81
CA SER A 65 -10.02 4.32 -10.15
C SER A 65 -9.43 3.38 -11.18
N PHE A 66 -9.33 2.10 -10.81
CA PHE A 66 -8.87 1.03 -11.69
C PHE A 66 -9.79 -0.17 -11.49
N ASP A 67 -10.30 -0.74 -12.58
CA ASP A 67 -11.08 -1.97 -12.51
C ASP A 67 -10.14 -3.17 -12.33
N ASN A 68 -9.64 -3.33 -11.11
CA ASN A 68 -8.68 -4.36 -10.74
C ASN A 68 -8.89 -4.79 -9.28
N ALA A 69 -9.08 -6.09 -9.06
CA ALA A 69 -9.34 -6.64 -7.73
C ALA A 69 -8.22 -6.32 -6.71
N ARG A 70 -6.94 -6.39 -7.13
CA ARG A 70 -5.81 -6.04 -6.25
C ARG A 70 -5.77 -4.56 -5.91
N PHE A 71 -6.15 -3.69 -6.85
CA PHE A 71 -6.30 -2.28 -6.56
C PHE A 71 -7.42 -2.01 -5.56
N HIS A 72 -8.57 -2.68 -5.70
CA HIS A 72 -9.65 -2.59 -4.72
C HIS A 72 -9.24 -3.09 -3.33
N GLU A 73 -8.45 -4.16 -3.24
CA GLU A 73 -7.86 -4.64 -1.99
C GLU A 73 -6.90 -3.61 -1.37
N LEU A 74 -6.03 -3.00 -2.17
CA LEU A 74 -5.13 -1.92 -1.73
C LEU A 74 -5.92 -0.73 -1.17
N VAL A 75 -6.93 -0.27 -1.91
CA VAL A 75 -7.81 0.83 -1.46
C VAL A 75 -8.51 0.43 -0.17
N HIS A 76 -9.02 -0.80 -0.06
CA HIS A 76 -9.66 -1.29 1.16
C HIS A 76 -8.70 -1.20 2.37
N ILE A 77 -7.46 -1.68 2.24
CA ILE A 77 -6.43 -1.62 3.29
C ILE A 77 -6.18 -0.17 3.74
N VAL A 78 -6.09 0.76 2.79
CA VAL A 78 -5.91 2.18 3.09
C VAL A 78 -7.14 2.76 3.82
N GLN A 79 -8.35 2.40 3.40
CA GLN A 79 -9.58 2.87 4.04
C GLN A 79 -9.77 2.29 5.46
N THR A 80 -9.34 1.05 5.70
CA THR A 80 -9.40 0.40 7.01
C THR A 80 -8.18 0.69 7.89
N ARG A 81 -7.25 1.53 7.44
CA ARG A 81 -6.04 1.93 8.17
C ARG A 81 -5.13 0.73 8.52
N GLY A 82 -4.99 -0.19 7.57
CA GLY A 82 -4.10 -1.34 7.69
C GLY A 82 -4.70 -2.54 8.43
N HIS A 83 -5.99 -2.52 8.76
CA HIS A 83 -6.66 -3.71 9.26
C HIS A 83 -6.93 -4.69 8.12
N PHE A 84 -6.70 -5.97 8.39
CA PHE A 84 -7.05 -7.03 7.46
C PHE A 84 -8.55 -7.01 7.13
N PRO A 85 -8.92 -7.38 5.90
CA PRO A 85 -10.31 -7.66 5.61
C PRO A 85 -10.83 -8.74 6.58
N PRO A 86 -12.10 -8.64 7.02
CA PRO A 86 -12.71 -9.68 7.84
C PRO A 86 -12.53 -11.06 7.18
N GLY A 87 -11.92 -12.01 7.90
CA GLY A 87 -11.71 -13.39 7.42
C GLY A 87 -10.32 -13.70 6.84
N ALA A 88 -9.40 -12.73 6.74
CA ALA A 88 -8.03 -12.99 6.22
C ALA A 88 -7.09 -13.65 7.26
N ILE A 89 -7.50 -13.77 8.52
CA ILE A 89 -6.72 -14.36 9.61
C ILE A 89 -7.12 -15.83 9.75
N ASN A 90 -6.78 -16.68 8.79
CA ASN A 90 -6.81 -18.17 8.87
C ASN A 90 -6.47 -18.76 7.48
N SER A 91 -5.25 -18.54 6.99
CA SER A 91 -4.71 -19.21 5.80
C SER A 91 -3.29 -19.66 6.06
#